data_AF-A0A950NFD2-F1
#
_entry.id   AF-A0A950NFD2-F1
#
_cell.length_a   1.000
_cell.length_b   1.000
_cell.length_c   1.000
_cell.angle_alpha   90.00
_cell.angle_beta   90.00
_cell.angle_gamma   90.00
#
_symmetry.space_group_name_H-M   'P 1'
#
loop_
_entity.id
_entity.type
_entity.pdbx_description
1 polymer ?
#
loop_
_entity_poly.entity_id
_entity_poly.type
_entity_poly.pdbx_seq_one_letter_code
_entity_poly.pdbx_strand_id
1 'polypeptide(L)'
;MPGASAFDVKHRSRALTEGPARAPARAYLKGIGYDEEALAKPIVAVANTWIETMPCNFHLRALAARVKDGIRAAGATPMELNTIAISDGITMGTPGMRA
;
A
#
# COMPACT_ATOMS: atom_id res chain seq x y z
N MET A 1 9.40 31.92 19.38
CA MET A 1 10.24 31.29 18.34
C MET A 1 9.34 30.93 17.18
N PRO A 2 9.66 31.28 15.93
CA PRO A 2 8.89 30.78 14.78
C PRO A 2 9.08 29.27 14.76
N GLY A 3 7.99 28.53 15.02
CA GLY A 3 8.02 27.08 15.14
C GLY A 3 8.57 26.45 13.87
N ALA A 4 9.46 25.47 14.02
CA ALA A 4 9.87 24.62 12.91
C ALA A 4 8.62 24.15 12.16
N SER A 5 8.54 24.45 10.87
CA SER A 5 7.46 23.99 10.00
C SER A 5 7.25 22.49 10.23
N ALA A 6 6.13 22.11 10.83
CA ALA A 6 5.77 20.71 10.99
C ALA A 6 5.74 20.05 9.59
N PHE A 7 6.39 18.89 9.47
CA PHE A 7 6.43 18.15 8.21
C PHE A 7 5.01 17.77 7.76
N ASP A 8 4.63 18.09 6.53
CA ASP A 8 3.36 17.66 5.97
C ASP A 8 3.41 16.15 5.64
N VAL A 9 2.79 15.36 6.50
CA VAL A 9 2.70 13.91 6.33
C VAL A 9 1.90 13.49 5.07
N LYS A 10 1.06 14.37 4.51
CA LYS A 10 0.29 14.13 3.28
C LYS A 10 0.95 14.68 2.01
N HIS A 11 2.20 15.15 2.08
CA HIS A 11 2.87 15.84 0.97
C HIS A 11 2.78 15.13 -0.40
N ARG A 12 2.67 13.79 -0.44
CA ARG A 12 2.37 13.02 -1.66
C ARG A 12 0.88 12.76 -1.90
N SER A 13 0.14 12.31 -0.89
CA SER A 13 -1.25 11.86 -1.05
C SER A 13 -2.25 13.01 -1.23
N ARG A 14 -1.91 14.23 -0.81
CA ARG A 14 -2.75 15.43 -1.03
C ARG A 14 -3.04 15.68 -2.52
N ALA A 15 -2.07 15.39 -3.40
CA ALA A 15 -2.26 15.52 -4.84
C ALA A 15 -3.34 14.59 -5.40
N LEU A 16 -3.69 13.51 -4.69
CA LEU A 16 -4.77 12.59 -5.06
C LEU A 16 -6.10 12.94 -4.42
N THR A 17 -6.08 13.58 -3.25
CA THR A 17 -7.25 13.70 -2.38
C THR A 17 -7.80 15.12 -2.30
N GLU A 18 -7.00 16.15 -2.57
CA GLU A 18 -7.37 17.55 -2.32
C GLU A 18 -7.66 18.34 -3.60
N GLY A 19 -8.55 19.32 -3.48
CA GLY A 19 -8.96 20.20 -4.58
C GLY A 19 -10.18 19.71 -5.38
N PRO A 20 -10.91 20.63 -6.04
CA PRO A 20 -12.11 20.29 -6.84
C PRO A 20 -11.79 19.35 -8.01
N ALA A 21 -10.66 19.55 -8.68
CA ALA A 21 -10.21 18.74 -9.83
C ALA A 21 -9.94 17.27 -9.47
N ARG A 22 -9.80 16.93 -8.17
CA ARG A 22 -9.60 15.56 -7.69
C ARG A 22 -10.90 14.87 -7.24
N ALA A 23 -12.06 15.49 -7.48
CA ALA A 23 -13.35 14.86 -7.21
C ALA A 23 -13.53 13.46 -7.86
N PRO A 24 -13.12 13.23 -9.13
CA PRO A 24 -13.20 11.89 -9.71
C PRO A 24 -12.32 10.87 -8.98
N ALA A 25 -11.08 11.23 -8.65
CA ALA A 25 -10.18 10.34 -7.91
C ALA A 25 -10.77 9.96 -6.54
N ARG A 26 -11.33 10.92 -5.79
CA ARG A 26 -12.03 10.65 -4.54
C ARG A 26 -13.25 9.75 -4.74
N ALA A 27 -14.02 9.92 -5.82
CA ALA A 27 -15.17 9.07 -6.10
C ALA A 27 -14.77 7.59 -6.29
N TYR A 28 -13.70 7.33 -7.05
CA TYR A 28 -13.17 5.96 -7.21
C TYR A 28 -12.66 5.37 -5.89
N LEU A 29 -11.94 6.17 -5.08
CA LEU A 29 -11.46 5.72 -3.77
C LEU A 29 -12.62 5.44 -2.79
N LYS A 30 -13.67 6.28 -2.81
CA LYS A 30 -14.91 6.02 -2.05
C LYS A 30 -15.61 4.75 -2.54
N GLY A 31 -15.61 4.49 -3.85
CA GLY A 31 -16.17 3.28 -4.44
C GLY A 31 -15.52 1.97 -3.99
N ILE A 32 -14.26 2.02 -3.52
CA ILE A 32 -13.54 0.87 -2.96
C ILE A 32 -13.45 0.89 -1.43
N GLY A 33 -14.24 1.75 -0.76
CA GLY A 33 -14.42 1.74 0.70
C GLY A 33 -13.60 2.75 1.50
N TYR A 34 -12.90 3.72 0.87
CA TYR A 34 -12.25 4.81 1.60
C TYR A 34 -13.22 5.96 1.83
N ASP A 35 -13.58 6.22 3.08
CA ASP A 35 -14.41 7.36 3.46
C ASP A 35 -13.63 8.68 3.53
N GLU A 36 -14.32 9.75 3.92
CA GLU A 36 -13.73 11.08 4.01
C GLU A 36 -12.63 11.17 5.07
N GLU A 37 -12.82 10.49 6.21
CA GLU A 37 -11.83 10.45 7.29
C GLU A 37 -10.55 9.73 6.84
N ALA A 38 -10.69 8.61 6.12
CA ALA A 38 -9.56 7.89 5.57
C ALA A 38 -8.80 8.72 4.51
N LEU A 39 -9.51 9.46 3.65
CA LEU A 39 -8.87 10.32 2.64
C LEU A 39 -8.27 11.61 3.22
N ALA A 40 -8.69 12.00 4.44
CA ALA A 40 -8.08 13.09 5.17
C ALA A 40 -6.71 12.72 5.77
N LYS A 41 -6.41 11.43 5.98
CA LYS A 41 -5.16 10.92 6.55
C LYS A 41 -4.05 10.71 5.49
N PRO A 42 -2.77 10.63 5.86
CA PRO A 42 -1.72 10.21 4.93
C PRO A 42 -1.96 8.78 4.45
N ILE A 43 -1.75 8.55 3.15
CA ILE A 43 -1.93 7.23 2.53
C ILE A 43 -0.58 6.51 2.56
N VAL A 44 -0.57 5.28 3.07
CA VAL A 44 0.61 4.42 3.14
C VAL A 44 0.39 3.19 2.27
N ALA A 45 1.22 3.01 1.26
CA ALA A 45 1.18 1.84 0.41
C ALA A 45 1.76 0.62 1.13
N VAL A 46 1.04 -0.50 1.12
CA VAL A 46 1.51 -1.81 1.61
C VAL A 46 1.74 -2.70 0.39
N ALA A 47 2.95 -2.64 -0.16
CA ALA A 47 3.36 -3.48 -1.28
C ALA A 47 3.87 -4.83 -0.75
N ASN A 48 3.25 -5.93 -1.19
CA ASN A 48 3.70 -7.28 -0.86
C ASN A 48 3.84 -8.16 -2.11
N THR A 49 4.43 -9.32 -1.92
CA THR A 49 4.72 -10.29 -2.98
C THR A 49 4.06 -11.65 -2.70
N TRP A 50 2.92 -11.65 -2.01
CA TRP A 50 2.17 -12.87 -1.73
C TRP A 50 1.79 -13.60 -3.00
N ILE A 51 2.16 -14.88 -3.06
CA ILE A 51 1.72 -15.85 -4.07
C ILE A 51 1.62 -17.23 -3.41
N GLU A 52 0.78 -18.11 -3.95
CA GLU A 52 0.55 -19.46 -3.40
C GLU A 52 1.52 -20.52 -3.95
N THR A 53 2.44 -20.12 -4.84
CA THR A 53 3.31 -21.05 -5.55
C THR A 53 4.56 -21.44 -4.78
N MET A 54 4.86 -20.82 -3.63
CA MET A 54 6.06 -21.11 -2.84
C MET A 54 5.97 -20.73 -1.36
N PRO A 55 6.73 -21.39 -0.47
CA PRO A 55 6.68 -21.12 0.97
C PRO A 55 7.18 -19.73 1.35
N CYS A 56 8.18 -19.18 0.65
CA CYS A 56 8.81 -17.89 0.99
C CYS A 56 7.82 -16.72 1.05
N ASN A 57 6.75 -16.79 0.26
CA ASN A 57 5.81 -15.69 0.06
C ASN A 57 4.37 -16.01 0.50
N PHE A 58 4.10 -17.27 0.84
CA PHE A 58 2.77 -17.79 1.13
C PHE A 58 2.05 -17.03 2.27
N HIS A 59 2.80 -16.58 3.28
CA HIS A 59 2.22 -15.90 4.45
C HIS A 59 2.13 -14.37 4.32
N LEU A 60 2.62 -13.78 3.23
CA LEU A 60 2.75 -12.32 3.12
C LEU A 60 1.41 -11.59 3.10
N ARG A 61 0.32 -12.21 2.64
CA ARG A 61 -1.03 -11.61 2.69
C ARG A 61 -1.55 -11.47 4.12
N ALA A 62 -1.28 -12.47 4.98
CA ALA A 62 -1.64 -12.40 6.40
C ALA A 62 -0.79 -11.35 7.14
N LEU A 63 0.50 -11.24 6.80
CA LEU A 63 1.36 -10.18 7.32
C LEU A 63 0.91 -8.79 6.86
N ALA A 64 0.53 -8.64 5.58
CA ALA A 64 0.00 -7.39 5.07
C ALA A 64 -1.25 -6.93 5.83
N ALA A 65 -2.15 -7.85 6.21
CA ALA A 65 -3.30 -7.52 7.07
C ALA A 65 -2.85 -6.89 8.41
N ARG A 66 -1.85 -7.48 9.08
CA ARG A 66 -1.31 -6.94 10.35
C ARG A 66 -0.61 -5.60 10.17
N VAL A 67 0.12 -5.40 9.06
CA VAL A 67 0.74 -4.10 8.74
C VAL A 67 -0.34 -3.03 8.57
N LYS A 68 -1.44 -3.35 7.86
CA LYS A 68 -2.57 -2.41 7.68
C LYS A 68 -3.20 -2.02 9.01
N ASP A 69 -3.32 -2.95 9.96
CA ASP A 69 -3.82 -2.64 11.30
C ASP A 69 -2.90 -1.67 12.05
N GLY A 70 -1.58 -1.89 11.97
CA GLY A 70 -0.59 -0.96 12.54
C GLY A 70 -0.65 0.44 11.92
N ILE A 71 -0.80 0.53 10.60
CA ILE A 71 -0.94 1.82 9.90
C ILE A 71 -2.19 2.57 10.37
N ARG A 72 -3.33 1.87 10.52
CA ARG A 72 -4.56 2.48 11.04
C ARG A 72 -4.38 2.95 12.47
N ALA A 73 -3.76 2.15 13.33
CA ALA A 73 -3.46 2.51 14.72
C ALA A 73 -2.55 3.74 14.83
N ALA A 74 -1.65 3.92 13.86
CA ALA A 74 -0.78 5.10 13.75
C ALA A 74 -1.45 6.33 13.12
N GLY A 75 -2.76 6.27 12.82
CA GLY A 75 -3.51 7.41 12.27
C GLY A 75 -3.36 7.62 10.76
N ALA A 76 -2.95 6.60 10.01
CA ALA A 76 -2.78 6.64 8.56
C ALA A 76 -3.75 5.68 7.83
N THR A 77 -3.88 5.87 6.52
CA THR A 77 -4.76 5.06 5.66
C THR A 77 -3.93 4.07 4.84
N PRO A 78 -4.03 2.76 5.09
CA PRO A 78 -3.29 1.78 4.32
C PRO A 78 -3.94 1.51 2.96
N MET A 79 -3.14 1.39 1.91
CA MET A 79 -3.55 0.91 0.59
C MET A 79 -2.67 -0.27 0.18
N GLU A 80 -3.23 -1.47 0.15
CA GLU A 80 -2.49 -2.68 -0.18
C GLU A 80 -2.42 -2.91 -1.70
N LEU A 81 -1.25 -3.29 -2.18
CA LEU A 81 -1.02 -3.74 -3.54
C LEU A 81 -0.09 -4.96 -3.52
N ASN A 82 -0.17 -5.77 -4.56
CA ASN A 82 0.66 -6.94 -4.74
C ASN A 82 1.55 -6.77 -5.98
N THR A 83 2.74 -7.37 -5.95
CA THR A 83 3.64 -7.49 -7.10
C THR A 83 4.15 -8.92 -7.22
N ILE A 84 4.70 -9.26 -8.39
CA ILE A 84 5.14 -10.61 -8.71
C ILE A 84 6.27 -11.10 -7.80
N ALA A 85 6.32 -12.40 -7.61
CA ALA A 85 7.49 -13.11 -7.11
C ALA A 85 7.65 -14.44 -7.84
N ILE A 86 8.85 -14.99 -7.76
CA ILE A 86 9.22 -16.30 -8.31
C ILE A 86 9.97 -17.09 -7.25
N SER A 87 9.95 -18.41 -7.40
CA SER A 87 10.65 -19.31 -6.50
C SER A 87 11.86 -19.91 -7.19
N ASP A 88 13.04 -19.48 -6.80
CA ASP A 88 14.28 -20.11 -7.29
C ASP A 88 14.26 -21.61 -6.97
N GLY A 89 13.84 -21.99 -5.75
CA GLY A 89 13.77 -23.40 -5.35
C GLY A 89 12.91 -24.29 -6.26
N ILE A 90 11.89 -23.72 -6.93
CA ILE A 90 11.04 -24.47 -7.87
C ILE A 90 11.56 -24.35 -9.31
N THR A 91 12.12 -23.21 -9.70
CA THR A 91 12.58 -22.98 -11.07
C THR A 91 13.99 -23.50 -11.34
N MET A 92 14.75 -23.85 -10.30
CA MET A 92 16.09 -24.45 -10.37
C MET A 92 16.16 -25.63 -11.35
N GLY A 93 17.07 -25.53 -12.32
CA GLY A 93 17.29 -26.56 -13.33
C GLY A 93 16.31 -26.54 -14.52
N THR A 94 15.46 -25.52 -14.63
CA THR A 94 14.48 -25.38 -15.73
C THR A 94 14.80 -24.16 -16.62
N PRO A 95 14.22 -24.06 -17.84
CA PRO A 95 14.30 -22.85 -18.67
C PRO A 95 13.73 -21.57 -18.01
N GLY A 96 13.03 -21.71 -16.88
CA GLY A 96 12.58 -20.61 -16.04
C GLY A 96 13.71 -19.88 -15.31
N MET A 97 14.87 -20.53 -15.10
CA MET A 97 16.10 -19.90 -14.64
C MET A 97 17.03 -19.69 -15.82
N ARG A 98 16.95 -18.49 -16.40
CA ARG A 98 17.85 -18.07 -17.47
C ARG A 98 19.17 -17.55 -16.88
N ALA A 99 20.29 -17.95 -17.49
CA ALA A 99 21.59 -17.35 -17.26
C ALA A 99 21.74 -16.04 -18.06
#